data_AF-A0ABD4ABU5-F1
#
_entry.id   AF-A0ABD4ABU5-F1
#
_cell.length_a   1.000
_cell.length_b   1.000
_cell.length_c   1.000
_cell.angle_alpha   90.00
_cell.angle_beta   90.00
_cell.angle_gamma   90.00
#
_symmetry.space_group_name_H-M   'P 1'
#
loop_
_entity.id
_entity.type
_entity.pdbx_description
1 polymer ?
#
loop_
_entity_poly.entity_id
_entity_poly.type
_entity_poly.pdbx_seq_one_letter_code
_entity_poly.pdbx_strand_id
1 'polypeptide(L)'
;MKRITIRIISLLSLMMLLTSCSQSAESKTDLFQYKNSYVGDNSAVGNIVNELTYNNELNQISLETKKEPYGIILEYKDIDTNSIDKEMKETVITNSTFLFALIKNVDWITFKFPDKEFSVTREKIQEWYNNKLDGFENEQDLKKLIQEHLKSEKIVSEFFNQ
;
A
#
# COMPACT_ATOMS: atom_id res chain seq x y z
N MET A 1 33.49 55.78 41.35
CA MET A 1 34.88 55.30 41.26
C MET A 1 34.88 53.79 41.06
N LYS A 2 35.57 53.31 40.01
CA LYS A 2 36.12 51.94 39.80
C LYS A 2 35.08 50.80 39.71
N ARG A 3 34.68 50.32 38.52
CA ARG A 3 35.39 49.41 37.57
C ARG A 3 35.62 48.00 38.15
N ILE A 4 35.46 46.99 37.27
CA ILE A 4 36.03 45.60 37.30
C ILE A 4 35.15 44.59 38.06
N THR A 5 34.64 43.48 37.51
CA THR A 5 34.81 42.83 36.20
C THR A 5 33.64 41.87 35.96
N ILE A 6 32.90 42.13 34.88
CA ILE A 6 32.27 41.11 34.05
C ILE A 6 33.40 40.19 33.59
N ARG A 7 33.34 38.89 33.90
CA ARG A 7 33.81 37.70 33.14
C ARG A 7 33.69 36.50 34.09
N ILE A 8 32.95 35.47 33.68
CA ILE A 8 32.93 34.05 34.14
C ILE A 8 31.52 33.42 34.02
N ILE A 9 30.49 34.16 33.62
CA ILE A 9 29.20 33.56 33.20
C ILE A 9 28.98 33.84 31.72
N SER A 10 29.90 33.38 30.87
CA SER A 10 29.83 33.55 29.41
C SER A 10 30.30 32.30 28.65
N LEU A 11 30.35 31.13 29.29
CA LEU A 11 30.90 29.93 28.63
C LEU A 11 30.10 28.64 28.83
N LEU A 12 28.80 28.74 29.14
CA LEU A 12 27.94 27.55 29.28
C LEU A 12 26.58 27.67 28.58
N SER A 13 26.52 28.35 27.43
CA SER A 13 25.32 28.37 26.58
C SER A 13 25.64 28.23 25.08
N LEU A 14 26.57 27.34 24.72
CA LEU A 14 26.83 27.01 23.30
C LEU A 14 26.93 25.50 23.02
N MET A 15 26.25 24.67 23.81
CA MET A 15 26.07 23.24 23.48
C MET A 15 24.60 22.83 23.61
N MET A 16 23.70 23.53 22.93
CA MET A 16 22.41 22.97 22.52
C MET A 16 21.97 23.73 21.29
N LEU A 17 22.27 23.21 20.10
CA LEU A 17 21.45 23.27 18.88
C LEU A 17 22.19 22.52 17.75
N LEU A 18 22.55 21.26 17.99
CA LEU A 18 22.65 20.28 16.91
C LEU A 18 21.60 19.20 17.21
N THR A 19 20.35 19.62 17.34
CA THR A 19 19.25 18.73 16.99
C THR A 19 19.33 18.56 15.48
N SER A 20 20.07 17.55 15.06
CA SER A 20 19.82 16.94 13.76
C SER A 20 18.39 16.42 13.85
N CYS A 21 17.42 17.25 13.49
CA CYS A 21 16.21 16.72 12.87
C CYS A 21 16.69 16.13 11.55
N SER A 22 17.20 14.89 11.61
CA SER A 22 16.93 13.98 10.51
C SER A 22 15.43 13.73 10.60
N GLN A 23 14.66 14.67 10.06
CA GLN A 23 13.48 14.27 9.33
C GLN A 23 14.08 13.42 8.21
N SER A 24 14.27 12.12 8.45
CA SER A 24 14.15 11.18 7.37
C SER A 24 12.73 11.43 6.87
N ALA A 25 12.61 12.36 5.93
CA ALA A 25 11.61 12.22 4.90
C ALA A 25 11.88 10.83 4.39
N GLU A 26 11.16 9.83 4.91
CA GLU A 26 11.05 8.55 4.25
C GLU A 26 10.72 8.95 2.82
N SER A 27 11.66 8.72 1.92
CA SER A 27 11.45 8.94 0.51
C SER A 27 10.36 7.94 0.15
N LYS A 28 9.10 8.36 0.29
CA LYS A 28 7.95 7.52 0.01
C LYS A 28 8.17 6.99 -1.40
N THR A 29 8.35 5.67 -1.51
CA THR A 29 8.63 5.02 -2.77
C THR A 29 7.49 5.37 -3.71
N ASP A 30 7.78 6.00 -4.85
CA ASP A 30 6.75 6.23 -5.86
C ASP A 30 6.35 4.87 -6.44
N LEU A 31 5.19 4.34 -6.02
CA LEU A 31 4.69 3.05 -6.45
C LEU A 31 4.53 2.96 -7.98
N PHE A 32 4.27 4.08 -8.66
CA PHE A 32 4.06 4.11 -10.10
C PHE A 32 5.35 3.93 -10.91
N GLN A 33 6.52 3.98 -10.27
CA GLN A 33 7.77 3.54 -10.91
C GLN A 33 7.73 2.07 -11.35
N TYR A 34 6.88 1.25 -10.72
CA TYR A 34 6.67 -0.16 -11.06
C TYR A 34 5.54 -0.38 -12.07
N LYS A 35 4.94 0.66 -12.64
CA LYS A 35 3.89 0.52 -13.63
C LYS A 35 4.39 -0.28 -14.84
N ASN A 36 3.52 -1.15 -15.38
CA ASN A 36 3.80 -2.08 -16.48
C ASN A 36 4.75 -3.24 -16.13
N SER A 37 4.97 -3.50 -14.84
CA SER A 37 5.71 -4.68 -14.37
C SER A 37 5.01 -5.97 -14.77
N TYR A 38 5.76 -7.08 -14.75
CA TYR A 38 5.23 -8.42 -14.97
C TYR A 38 5.17 -9.19 -13.66
N VAL A 39 4.19 -10.09 -13.50
CA VAL A 39 4.05 -10.93 -12.30
C VAL A 39 5.25 -11.86 -12.06
N GLY A 40 6.06 -12.13 -13.09
CA GLY A 40 7.32 -12.87 -12.96
C GLY A 40 8.49 -12.06 -12.42
N ASP A 41 8.37 -10.72 -12.34
CA ASP A 41 9.38 -9.85 -11.73
C ASP A 41 9.16 -9.83 -10.21
N ASN A 42 9.78 -10.80 -9.53
CA ASN A 42 9.66 -10.94 -8.08
C ASN A 42 10.11 -9.70 -7.30
N SER A 43 11.04 -8.92 -7.87
CA SER A 43 11.60 -7.73 -7.22
C SER A 43 10.61 -6.58 -7.31
N ALA A 44 10.02 -6.35 -8.49
CA ALA A 44 8.95 -5.38 -8.65
C ALA A 44 7.71 -5.74 -7.81
N VAL A 45 7.27 -7.00 -7.84
CA VAL A 45 6.10 -7.43 -7.06
C VAL A 45 6.36 -7.26 -5.56
N GLY A 46 7.54 -7.68 -5.06
CA GLY A 46 7.89 -7.52 -3.65
C GLY A 46 7.88 -6.05 -3.21
N ASN A 47 8.45 -5.15 -4.02
CA ASN A 47 8.47 -3.72 -3.71
C ASN A 47 7.07 -3.10 -3.74
N ILE A 48 6.20 -3.51 -4.67
CA ILE A 48 4.80 -3.05 -4.68
C ILE A 48 4.10 -3.51 -3.40
N VAL A 49 4.22 -4.79 -3.06
CA VAL A 49 3.51 -5.40 -1.93
C VAL A 49 3.96 -4.80 -0.58
N ASN A 50 5.23 -4.42 -0.44
CA ASN A 50 5.74 -3.77 0.78
C ASN A 50 5.12 -2.39 1.06
N GLU A 51 4.50 -1.75 0.07
CA GLU A 51 3.84 -0.44 0.22
C GLU A 51 2.31 -0.57 0.33
N LEU A 52 1.76 -1.79 0.27
CA LEU A 52 0.32 -2.04 0.36
C LEU A 52 -0.19 -1.94 1.81
N THR A 53 -1.51 -1.76 1.94
CA THR A 53 -2.18 -1.77 3.25
C THR A 53 -2.01 -3.15 3.90
N TYR A 54 -1.68 -3.15 5.20
CA TYR A 54 -1.37 -4.35 6.00
C TYR A 54 -0.16 -5.17 5.52
N ASN A 55 0.86 -4.51 4.99
CA ASN A 55 2.10 -5.19 4.59
C ASN A 55 2.83 -5.85 5.78
N ASN A 56 2.72 -5.31 7.00
CA ASN A 56 3.39 -5.85 8.19
C ASN A 56 2.80 -7.21 8.62
N GLU A 57 1.52 -7.41 8.32
CA GLU A 57 0.75 -8.61 8.61
C GLU A 57 0.91 -9.65 7.50
N LEU A 58 1.52 -9.28 6.38
CA LEU A 58 1.78 -10.21 5.29
C LEU A 58 2.81 -11.27 5.71
N ASN A 59 2.41 -12.54 5.58
CA ASN A 59 3.23 -13.70 5.89
C ASN A 59 4.00 -14.19 4.67
N GLN A 60 3.32 -14.29 3.52
CA GLN A 60 3.87 -14.92 2.31
C GLN A 60 3.30 -14.29 1.04
N ILE A 61 4.16 -14.17 0.02
CA ILE A 61 3.82 -13.82 -1.36
C ILE A 61 4.13 -15.03 -2.23
N SER A 62 3.15 -15.50 -3.02
CA SER A 62 3.37 -16.55 -4.03
C SER A 62 2.98 -16.05 -5.41
N LEU A 63 3.82 -16.32 -6.41
CA LEU A 63 3.63 -15.88 -7.79
C LEU A 63 3.31 -17.09 -8.67
N GLU A 64 2.07 -17.19 -9.14
CA GLU A 64 1.61 -18.26 -10.02
C GLU A 64 1.93 -17.91 -11.47
N THR A 65 3.16 -18.20 -11.88
CA THR A 65 3.75 -17.78 -13.17
C THR A 65 4.02 -18.95 -14.13
N LYS A 66 3.73 -20.19 -13.71
CA LYS A 66 4.06 -21.40 -14.49
C LYS A 66 3.18 -21.59 -15.72
N LYS A 67 1.92 -21.18 -15.65
CA LYS A 67 0.92 -21.33 -16.71
C LYS A 67 -0.17 -20.27 -16.53
N GLU A 68 -0.66 -19.73 -17.64
CA GLU A 68 -1.81 -18.83 -17.64
C GLU A 68 -3.11 -19.54 -17.20
N PRO A 69 -4.04 -18.82 -16.56
CA PRO A 69 -3.95 -17.40 -16.16
C PRO A 69 -2.99 -17.17 -14.97
N TYR A 70 -2.19 -16.11 -15.04
CA TYR A 70 -1.17 -15.80 -14.04
C TYR A 70 -1.76 -15.13 -12.80
N GLY A 71 -1.18 -15.39 -11.63
CA GLY A 71 -1.74 -14.86 -10.39
C GLY A 71 -0.76 -14.58 -9.26
N ILE A 72 -1.29 -13.96 -8.22
CA ILE A 72 -0.59 -13.65 -6.97
C ILE A 72 -1.43 -14.18 -5.80
N ILE A 73 -0.77 -14.85 -4.85
CA ILE A 73 -1.37 -15.22 -3.57
C ILE A 73 -0.68 -14.41 -2.47
N LEU A 74 -1.47 -13.65 -1.73
CA LEU A 74 -1.04 -12.88 -0.56
C LEU A 74 -1.62 -13.54 0.69
N GLU A 75 -0.75 -14.12 1.51
CA GLU A 75 -1.13 -14.72 2.78
C GLU A 75 -0.85 -13.75 3.93
N TYR A 76 -1.85 -13.51 4.75
CA TYR A 76 -1.81 -12.62 5.90
C TYR A 76 -1.90 -13.43 7.19
N LYS A 77 -1.21 -12.93 8.22
CA LYS A 77 -1.41 -13.31 9.62
C LYS A 77 -2.72 -12.69 10.13
N ASP A 78 -3.03 -12.93 11.39
CA ASP A 78 -4.14 -12.26 12.07
C ASP A 78 -3.99 -10.74 11.97
N ILE A 79 -5.03 -10.08 11.48
CA ILE A 79 -5.12 -8.63 11.44
C ILE A 79 -6.03 -8.22 12.58
N ASP A 80 -5.44 -7.66 13.64
CA ASP A 80 -6.16 -7.20 14.83
C ASP A 80 -7.01 -5.97 14.49
N THR A 81 -8.27 -6.22 14.12
CA THR A 81 -9.21 -5.17 13.71
C THR A 81 -10.54 -5.37 14.42
N ASN A 82 -11.07 -4.32 15.04
CA ASN A 82 -12.38 -4.36 15.72
C ASN A 82 -13.56 -4.45 14.73
N SER A 83 -13.31 -4.40 13.42
CA SER A 83 -14.31 -4.43 12.33
C SER A 83 -13.83 -5.29 11.15
N ILE A 84 -13.27 -6.46 11.49
CA ILE A 84 -12.67 -7.49 10.62
C ILE A 84 -13.26 -7.51 9.20
N ASP A 85 -14.57 -7.67 9.05
CA ASP A 85 -15.14 -7.93 7.73
C ASP A 85 -15.08 -6.72 6.77
N LYS A 86 -15.31 -5.50 7.27
CA LYS A 86 -15.30 -4.30 6.43
C LYS A 86 -13.88 -3.92 6.04
N GLU A 87 -12.99 -3.86 7.01
CA GLU A 87 -11.60 -3.42 6.83
C GLU A 87 -10.81 -4.42 5.96
N MET A 88 -11.08 -5.72 6.09
CA MET A 88 -10.54 -6.73 5.18
C MET A 88 -11.05 -6.56 3.74
N LYS A 89 -12.35 -6.30 3.55
CA LYS A 89 -12.92 -6.06 2.21
C LYS A 89 -12.33 -4.82 1.55
N GLU A 90 -12.19 -3.72 2.29
CA GLU A 90 -11.53 -2.50 1.82
C GLU A 90 -10.06 -2.74 1.47
N THR A 91 -9.36 -3.56 2.26
CA THR A 91 -7.98 -3.98 2.00
C THR A 91 -7.88 -4.79 0.71
N VAL A 92 -8.74 -5.79 0.53
CA VAL A 92 -8.78 -6.63 -0.68
C VAL A 92 -8.98 -5.75 -1.92
N ILE A 93 -9.94 -4.82 -1.89
CA ILE A 93 -10.21 -3.90 -3.00
C ILE A 93 -8.99 -2.98 -3.25
N THR A 94 -8.48 -2.34 -2.20
CA THR A 94 -7.37 -1.38 -2.32
C THR A 94 -6.12 -2.04 -2.88
N ASN A 95 -5.71 -3.16 -2.28
CA ASN A 95 -4.48 -3.85 -2.64
C ASN A 95 -4.58 -4.49 -4.03
N SER A 96 -5.72 -5.10 -4.37
CA SER A 96 -5.92 -5.63 -5.72
C SER A 96 -5.90 -4.53 -6.78
N THR A 97 -6.51 -3.36 -6.50
CA THR A 97 -6.49 -2.21 -7.40
C THR A 97 -5.07 -1.76 -7.72
N PHE A 98 -4.20 -1.62 -6.71
CA PHE A 98 -2.80 -1.26 -6.92
C PHE A 98 -2.06 -2.32 -7.74
N LEU A 99 -2.21 -3.60 -7.38
CA LEU A 99 -1.52 -4.69 -8.07
C LEU A 99 -1.95 -4.79 -9.54
N PHE A 100 -3.25 -4.71 -9.83
CA PHE A 100 -3.74 -4.76 -11.22
C PHE A 100 -3.35 -3.53 -12.04
N ALA A 101 -3.29 -2.34 -11.43
CA ALA A 101 -2.86 -1.11 -12.09
C ALA A 101 -1.36 -1.09 -12.42
N LEU A 102 -0.53 -1.72 -11.58
CA LEU A 102 0.93 -1.69 -11.72
C LEU A 102 1.50 -2.90 -12.46
N ILE A 103 0.90 -4.08 -12.30
CA ILE A 103 1.36 -5.34 -12.89
C ILE A 103 0.42 -5.69 -14.05
N LYS A 104 0.92 -5.67 -15.29
CA LYS A 104 0.04 -5.68 -16.47
C LYS A 104 -0.48 -7.05 -16.88
N ASN A 105 0.18 -8.14 -16.47
CA ASN A 105 -0.17 -9.50 -16.88
C ASN A 105 -0.62 -10.38 -15.70
N VAL A 106 -0.96 -9.80 -14.55
CA VAL A 106 -1.65 -10.54 -13.48
C VAL A 106 -3.14 -10.58 -13.79
N ASP A 107 -3.70 -11.78 -13.80
CA ASP A 107 -5.10 -12.05 -14.17
C ASP A 107 -5.98 -12.20 -12.92
N TRP A 108 -5.41 -12.73 -11.83
CA TRP A 108 -6.11 -12.92 -10.57
C TRP A 108 -5.21 -12.74 -9.35
N ILE A 109 -5.82 -12.37 -8.23
CA ILE A 109 -5.16 -12.20 -6.94
C ILE A 109 -6.01 -12.85 -5.85
N THR A 110 -5.40 -13.69 -5.03
CA THR A 110 -6.04 -14.34 -3.89
C THR A 110 -5.44 -13.81 -2.58
N PHE A 111 -6.30 -13.30 -1.71
CA PHE A 111 -5.98 -12.83 -0.37
C PHE A 111 -6.41 -13.89 0.65
N LYS A 112 -5.45 -14.48 1.34
CA LYS A 112 -5.68 -15.51 2.36
C LYS A 112 -5.46 -14.91 3.73
N PHE A 113 -6.54 -14.74 4.47
CA PHE A 113 -6.53 -14.42 5.89
C PHE A 113 -6.79 -15.70 6.69
N PRO A 114 -6.49 -15.74 8.00
CA PRO A 114 -6.60 -16.96 8.80
C PRO A 114 -7.95 -17.67 8.71
N ASP A 115 -9.05 -16.92 8.70
CA ASP A 115 -10.42 -17.47 8.65
C ASP A 115 -11.16 -17.24 7.32
N LYS A 116 -10.55 -16.53 6.36
CA LYS A 116 -11.25 -16.07 5.14
C LYS A 116 -10.32 -16.01 3.94
N GLU A 117 -10.87 -16.31 2.77
CA GLU A 117 -10.18 -16.15 1.50
C GLU A 117 -11.03 -15.30 0.55
N PHE A 118 -10.38 -14.39 -0.17
CA PHE A 118 -11.00 -13.58 -1.22
C PHE A 118 -10.17 -13.69 -2.49
N SER A 119 -10.82 -14.01 -3.61
CA SER A 119 -10.18 -13.98 -4.92
C SER A 119 -10.80 -12.87 -5.77
N VAL A 120 -9.95 -12.08 -6.41
CA VAL A 120 -10.32 -10.99 -7.31
C VAL A 120 -9.67 -11.24 -8.67
N THR A 121 -10.45 -11.15 -9.74
CA THR A 121 -9.90 -11.17 -11.11
C THR A 121 -9.77 -9.75 -11.66
N ARG A 122 -8.89 -9.57 -12.64
CA ARG A 122 -8.72 -8.30 -13.34
C ARG A 122 -10.04 -7.82 -13.94
N GLU A 123 -10.78 -8.73 -14.58
CA GLU A 123 -12.05 -8.41 -15.24
C GLU A 123 -13.05 -7.86 -14.23
N LYS A 124 -13.20 -8.53 -13.08
CA LYS A 124 -14.14 -8.13 -12.03
C LYS A 124 -13.84 -6.72 -11.52
N ILE A 125 -12.57 -6.39 -11.27
CA ILE A 125 -12.21 -5.07 -10.76
C ILE A 125 -12.30 -3.98 -11.85
N GLN A 126 -12.01 -4.32 -13.10
CA GLN A 126 -12.17 -3.40 -14.23
C GLN A 126 -13.65 -3.07 -14.45
N GLU A 127 -14.53 -4.07 -14.47
CA GLU A 127 -15.98 -3.89 -14.58
C GLU A 127 -16.52 -3.03 -13.44
N TRP A 128 -16.11 -3.32 -12.20
CA TRP A 128 -16.53 -2.56 -11.04
C TRP A 128 -16.12 -1.08 -11.11
N TYR A 129 -14.98 -0.77 -11.72
CA TYR A 129 -14.53 0.60 -12.01
C TYR A 129 -14.99 1.17 -13.35
N ASN A 130 -15.93 0.52 -14.06
CA ASN A 130 -16.39 0.93 -15.39
C ASN A 130 -15.23 1.08 -16.40
N ASN A 131 -14.29 0.13 -16.40
CA ASN A 131 -13.12 0.04 -17.28
C ASN A 131 -12.12 1.21 -17.16
N LYS A 132 -12.03 1.84 -15.98
CA LYS A 132 -11.12 2.98 -15.76
C LYS A 132 -9.74 2.62 -15.20
N LEU A 133 -9.50 1.35 -14.87
CA LEU A 133 -8.32 0.93 -14.09
C LEU A 133 -6.97 1.14 -14.81
N ASP A 134 -6.92 1.00 -16.14
CA ASP A 134 -5.64 1.00 -16.86
C ASP A 134 -5.12 2.42 -17.18
N GLY A 135 -5.94 3.46 -16.92
CA GLY A 135 -5.66 4.84 -17.32
C GLY A 135 -4.88 5.69 -16.30
N PHE A 136 -4.52 5.14 -15.14
CA PHE A 136 -3.85 5.92 -14.10
C PHE A 136 -2.36 6.04 -14.35
N GLU A 137 -1.81 7.25 -14.15
CA GLU A 137 -0.37 7.55 -14.29
C GLU A 137 0.30 7.91 -12.96
N ASN A 138 -0.47 8.03 -11.88
CA ASN A 138 0.07 8.37 -10.57
C ASN A 138 -0.79 7.80 -9.43
N GLU A 139 -0.15 7.66 -8.27
CA GLU A 139 -0.74 7.08 -7.06
C GLU A 139 -1.93 7.90 -6.54
N GLN A 140 -1.87 9.23 -6.64
CA GLN A 140 -2.88 10.11 -6.09
C GLN A 140 -4.22 9.94 -6.80
N ASP A 141 -4.21 9.83 -8.13
CA ASP A 141 -5.44 9.67 -8.91
C ASP A 141 -6.04 8.27 -8.74
N LEU A 142 -5.21 7.23 -8.65
CA LEU A 142 -5.68 5.88 -8.32
C LEU A 142 -6.33 5.84 -6.93
N LYS A 143 -5.72 6.52 -5.94
CA LYS A 143 -6.29 6.64 -4.59
C LYS A 143 -7.63 7.37 -4.58
N LYS A 144 -7.83 8.40 -5.41
CA LYS A 144 -9.13 9.08 -5.53
C LYS A 144 -10.20 8.11 -6.03
N LEU A 145 -9.91 7.32 -7.07
CA LEU A 145 -10.84 6.32 -7.59
C LEU A 145 -11.24 5.31 -6.50
N ILE A 146 -10.25 4.77 -5.78
CA ILE A 146 -10.48 3.83 -4.66
C ILE A 146 -11.39 4.49 -3.61
N GLN A 147 -11.03 5.68 -3.14
CA GLN A 147 -11.79 6.40 -2.11
C GLN A 147 -13.23 6.72 -2.54
N GLU A 148 -13.48 7.00 -3.81
CA GLU A 148 -14.84 7.21 -4.32
C GLU A 148 -15.71 5.95 -4.18
N HIS A 149 -15.14 4.76 -4.39
CA HIS A 149 -15.88 3.49 -4.34
C HIS A 149 -15.97 2.90 -2.93
N LEU A 150 -15.02 3.22 -2.04
CA LEU A 150 -15.05 2.77 -0.64
C LEU A 150 -15.97 3.60 0.28
N LYS A 151 -16.46 4.77 -0.17
CA LYS A 151 -17.37 5.65 0.63
C LYS A 151 -18.70 5.01 1.02
N SER A 152 -19.14 3.97 0.31
CA SER A 152 -20.44 3.33 0.52
C SER A 152 -20.26 1.86 0.81
N GLU A 153 -20.67 1.43 2.01
CA GLU A 153 -20.68 0.01 2.39
C GLU A 153 -21.52 -0.85 1.44
N LYS A 154 -22.56 -0.27 0.83
CA LYS A 154 -23.37 -0.93 -0.20
C LYS A 154 -22.54 -1.25 -1.43
N ILE A 155 -21.78 -0.27 -1.94
CA ILE A 155 -20.91 -0.43 -3.13
C ILE A 155 -19.81 -1.47 -2.85
N VAL A 156 -19.19 -1.41 -1.66
CA VAL A 156 -18.21 -2.42 -1.23
C VAL A 156 -18.83 -3.80 -1.16
N SER A 157 -20.02 -3.94 -0.57
CA SER A 157 -20.69 -5.24 -0.45
C SER A 157 -21.12 -5.80 -1.81
N GLU A 158 -21.56 -4.95 -2.74
CA GLU A 158 -21.90 -5.35 -4.11
C GLU A 158 -20.73 -6.03 -4.83
N PHE A 159 -19.49 -5.56 -4.60
CA PHE A 159 -18.30 -6.20 -5.16
C PHE A 159 -18.13 -7.66 -4.72
N PHE A 160 -18.44 -7.99 -3.47
CA PHE A 160 -18.25 -9.34 -2.93
C PHE A 160 -19.46 -10.26 -3.10
N ASN A 161 -20.62 -9.73 -3.46
CA ASN A 161 -21.87 -10.49 -3.60
C ASN A 161 -22.18 -10.93 -5.05
N GLN A 162 -21.28 -10.65 -5.99
CA GLN A 162 -21.36 -11.06 -7.40
C GLN A 162 -20.52 -12.31 -7.68
#